data_AF-A0A1A9BTC0-F1
#
_entry.id   AF-A0A1A9BTC0-F1
#
_cell.length_a   1.000
_cell.length_b   1.000
_cell.length_c   1.000
_cell.angle_alpha   90.00
_cell.angle_beta   90.00
_cell.angle_gamma   90.00
#
_symmetry.space_group_name_H-M   'P 1'
#
loop_
_entity.id
_entity.type
_entity.pdbx_description
1 polymer ?
#
loop_
_entity_poly.entity_id
_entity_poly.type
_entity_poly.pdbx_seq_one_letter_code
_entity_poly.pdbx_strand_id
1 'polypeptide(L)'
;MRASSYLGNLGGLDTGRRLVRLDLRGTGDSAAPADPATYRCDRMVADVEALRVRLGLARMDLMGHSAGGSLAMLYAARHPERVRSLVLVTANPWALGTTATPEDRRSAALLRKGEP
;
A
#
# COMPACT_ATOMS: atom_id res chain seq x y z
N MET A 1 -2.14 7.98 -7.28
CA MET A 1 -2.12 6.50 -7.36
C MET A 1 -2.80 6.09 -8.67
N ARG A 2 -2.79 4.80 -9.06
CA ARG A 2 -3.41 4.31 -10.32
C ARG A 2 -4.34 3.13 -10.06
N ALA A 3 -5.20 2.82 -11.03
CA ALA A 3 -6.10 1.66 -11.00
C ALA A 3 -5.34 0.39 -10.62
N SER A 4 -5.89 -0.47 -9.77
CA SER A 4 -5.22 -1.65 -9.21
C SER A 4 -5.02 -2.79 -10.21
N SER A 5 -5.66 -2.72 -11.38
CA SER A 5 -5.58 -3.73 -12.45
C SER A 5 -4.17 -4.05 -12.92
N TYR A 6 -3.23 -3.10 -12.85
CA TYR A 6 -1.83 -3.34 -13.23
C TYR A 6 -1.10 -4.39 -12.38
N LEU A 7 -1.61 -4.68 -11.18
CA LEU A 7 -1.03 -5.72 -10.32
C LEU A 7 -1.28 -7.12 -10.90
N GLY A 8 -2.17 -7.23 -11.90
CA GLY A 8 -2.55 -8.51 -12.49
C GLY A 8 -3.07 -9.45 -11.42
N ASN A 9 -2.52 -10.66 -11.42
CA ASN A 9 -2.74 -11.70 -10.41
C ASN A 9 -1.55 -11.90 -9.45
N LEU A 10 -0.59 -10.96 -9.46
CA LEU A 10 0.64 -11.03 -8.66
C LEU A 10 1.42 -12.34 -8.85
N GLY A 11 1.57 -12.80 -10.10
CA GLY A 11 2.32 -14.02 -10.42
C GLY A 11 1.58 -15.30 -10.03
N GLY A 12 0.25 -15.30 -10.11
CA GLY A 12 -0.60 -16.46 -9.79
C GLY A 12 -0.89 -16.64 -8.31
N LEU A 13 -0.75 -15.58 -7.50
CA LEU A 13 -1.02 -15.64 -6.06
C LEU A 13 -2.48 -16.01 -5.75
N ASP A 14 -3.38 -15.72 -6.68
CA ASP A 14 -4.80 -16.04 -6.65
C ASP A 14 -5.11 -17.56 -6.73
N THR A 15 -4.14 -18.38 -7.14
CA THR A 15 -4.30 -19.85 -7.22
C THR A 15 -4.45 -20.53 -5.85
N GLY A 16 -3.91 -19.92 -4.79
CA GLY A 16 -3.96 -20.46 -3.43
C GLY A 16 -4.45 -19.48 -2.38
N ARG A 17 -4.76 -18.24 -2.76
CA ARG A 17 -5.21 -17.19 -1.84
C ARG A 17 -6.31 -16.36 -2.49
N ARG A 18 -7.21 -15.85 -1.65
CA ARG A 18 -8.14 -14.82 -2.09
C ARG A 18 -7.38 -13.51 -2.30
N LEU A 19 -7.22 -13.10 -3.56
CA LEU A 19 -6.63 -11.82 -3.91
C LEU A 19 -7.70 -10.73 -4.00
N VAL A 20 -7.58 -9.70 -3.18
CA VAL A 20 -8.44 -8.51 -3.22
C VAL A 20 -7.59 -7.32 -3.64
N ARG A 21 -8.03 -6.64 -4.70
CA ARG A 21 -7.38 -5.44 -5.22
C ARG A 21 -8.31 -4.26 -4.98
N LEU A 22 -7.82 -3.26 -4.25
CA LEU A 22 -8.55 -2.04 -3.95
C LEU A 22 -8.16 -0.97 -4.97
N ASP A 23 -9.13 -0.54 -5.76
CA ASP A 23 -9.07 0.76 -6.42
C ASP A 23 -9.33 1.82 -5.36
N LEU A 24 -8.33 2.67 -5.10
CA LEU A 24 -8.51 3.78 -4.18
C LEU A 24 -9.39 4.85 -4.84
N ARG A 25 -10.05 5.68 -4.04
CA ARG A 25 -10.84 6.83 -4.51
C ARG A 25 -10.08 7.59 -5.62
N GLY A 26 -10.77 7.94 -6.69
CA GLY A 26 -10.21 8.61 -7.87
C GLY A 26 -9.27 7.76 -8.73
N THR A 27 -9.27 6.44 -8.58
CA THR A 27 -8.51 5.52 -9.43
C THR A 27 -9.37 4.34 -9.87
N GLY A 28 -9.06 3.78 -11.04
CA GLY A 28 -9.81 2.64 -11.60
C GLY A 28 -11.30 2.92 -11.64
N ASP A 29 -12.10 2.00 -11.10
CA ASP A 29 -13.57 2.11 -11.09
C ASP A 29 -14.11 2.86 -9.86
N SER A 30 -13.23 3.33 -8.95
CA SER A 30 -13.65 4.11 -7.79
C SER A 30 -13.84 5.58 -8.13
N ALA A 31 -14.97 6.13 -7.68
CA ALA A 31 -15.32 7.54 -7.89
C ALA A 31 -14.24 8.50 -7.39
N ALA A 32 -14.06 9.62 -8.09
CA ALA A 32 -13.27 10.74 -7.60
C ALA A 32 -14.00 11.40 -6.42
N PRO A 33 -13.31 11.70 -5.30
CA PRO A 33 -13.90 12.40 -4.18
C PRO A 33 -14.21 13.86 -4.57
N ALA A 34 -15.30 14.40 -4.01
CA ALA A 34 -15.65 15.81 -4.18
C ALA A 34 -14.60 16.75 -3.55
N ASP A 35 -14.00 16.35 -2.43
CA ASP A 35 -12.92 17.08 -1.76
C ASP A 35 -11.55 16.42 -2.09
N PRO A 36 -10.68 17.10 -2.87
CA PRO A 36 -9.34 16.62 -3.19
C PRO A 36 -8.44 16.43 -1.96
N ALA A 37 -8.68 17.13 -0.85
CA ALA A 37 -7.89 16.95 0.37
C ALA A 37 -8.04 15.53 0.94
N THR A 38 -9.07 14.79 0.56
CA THR A 38 -9.28 13.40 0.98
C THR A 38 -8.38 12.40 0.27
N TYR A 39 -7.62 12.81 -0.76
CA TYR A 39 -6.58 11.97 -1.38
C TYR A 39 -5.37 11.73 -0.48
N ARG A 40 -5.28 12.38 0.68
CA ARG A 40 -4.16 12.16 1.60
C ARG A 40 -4.18 10.72 2.15
N CYS A 41 -2.99 10.11 2.25
CA CYS A 41 -2.86 8.72 2.68
C CYS A 41 -3.46 8.48 4.08
N ASP A 42 -3.35 9.43 5.02
CA ASP A 42 -3.92 9.32 6.37
C ASP A 42 -5.44 9.21 6.38
N ARG A 43 -6.10 9.77 5.35
CA ARG A 43 -7.55 9.71 5.16
C ARG A 43 -7.97 8.42 4.45
N MET A 44 -7.22 7.98 3.45
CA MET A 44 -7.50 6.74 2.71
C MET A 44 -7.33 5.45 3.56
N VAL A 45 -6.67 5.52 4.72
CA VAL A 45 -6.66 4.40 5.68
C VAL A 45 -8.08 3.92 6.03
N ALA A 46 -9.04 4.85 6.13
CA ALA A 46 -10.43 4.52 6.41
C ALA A 46 -11.08 3.69 5.28
N ASP A 47 -10.65 3.85 4.03
CA ASP A 47 -11.17 3.08 2.89
C ASP A 47 -10.72 1.63 2.96
N VAL A 48 -9.45 1.41 3.34
CA VAL A 48 -8.89 0.07 3.56
C VAL A 48 -9.62 -0.64 4.71
N GLU A 49 -9.87 0.06 5.80
CA GLU A 49 -10.60 -0.49 6.95
C GLU A 49 -12.07 -0.78 6.61
N ALA A 50 -12.74 0.15 5.91
CA ALA A 50 -14.11 -0.06 5.45
C ALA A 50 -14.21 -1.29 4.53
N LEU A 51 -13.25 -1.46 3.60
CA LEU A 51 -13.20 -2.66 2.76
C LEU A 51 -13.01 -3.92 3.61
N ARG A 52 -12.06 -3.94 4.54
CA ARG A 52 -11.82 -5.08 5.43
C ARG A 52 -13.10 -5.48 6.17
N VAL A 53 -13.80 -4.52 6.76
CA VAL A 53 -15.06 -4.72 7.48
C VAL A 53 -16.12 -5.29 6.54
N ARG A 54 -16.30 -4.70 5.35
CA ARG A 54 -17.28 -5.16 4.35
C ARG A 54 -17.01 -6.58 3.85
N LEU A 55 -15.75 -6.99 3.84
CA LEU A 55 -15.34 -8.34 3.47
C LEU A 55 -15.39 -9.35 4.63
N GLY A 56 -15.71 -8.91 5.85
CA GLY A 56 -15.79 -9.75 7.04
C GLY A 56 -14.45 -10.31 7.52
N LEU A 57 -13.33 -9.66 7.18
CA LEU A 57 -11.99 -10.19 7.45
C LEU A 57 -11.51 -9.77 8.84
N ALA A 58 -11.35 -10.70 9.78
CA ALA A 58 -10.81 -10.37 11.11
C ALA A 58 -9.37 -9.81 11.04
N ARG A 59 -8.53 -10.41 10.19
CA ARG A 59 -7.17 -9.97 9.83
C ARG A 59 -6.91 -10.20 8.35
N MET A 60 -5.94 -9.50 7.76
CA MET A 60 -5.53 -9.68 6.36
C MET A 60 -4.01 -9.57 6.19
N ASP A 61 -3.48 -10.21 5.14
CA ASP A 61 -2.17 -9.85 4.61
C ASP A 61 -2.32 -8.56 3.80
N LEU A 62 -1.50 -7.55 4.09
CA LEU A 62 -1.59 -6.25 3.44
C LEU A 62 -0.35 -6.02 2.58
N MET A 63 -0.56 -5.72 1.30
CA MET A 63 0.51 -5.34 0.37
C MET A 63 0.36 -3.86 -0.01
N GLY A 64 1.46 -3.11 0.02
CA GLY A 64 1.57 -1.79 -0.58
C GLY A 64 2.67 -1.73 -1.64
N HIS A 65 2.35 -1.27 -2.85
CA HIS A 65 3.33 -1.02 -3.91
C HIS A 65 3.55 0.48 -4.13
N SER A 66 4.81 0.91 -4.20
CA SER A 66 5.19 2.30 -4.46
C SER A 66 4.49 3.30 -3.53
N ALA A 67 3.70 4.23 -4.06
CA ALA A 67 2.90 5.18 -3.27
C ALA A 67 1.88 4.50 -2.34
N GLY A 68 1.40 3.30 -2.69
CA GLY A 68 0.56 2.48 -1.83
C GLY A 68 1.28 1.97 -0.57
N GLY A 69 2.62 2.00 -0.57
CA GLY A 69 3.42 1.65 0.60
C GLY A 69 3.17 2.56 1.80
N SER A 70 3.13 3.89 1.60
CA SER A 70 2.80 4.85 2.67
C SER A 70 1.42 4.56 3.28
N LEU A 71 0.41 4.29 2.45
CA LEU A 71 -0.92 3.93 2.92
C LEU A 71 -0.91 2.62 3.72
N ALA A 72 -0.23 1.59 3.23
CA ALA A 72 -0.14 0.31 3.91
C ALA A 72 0.56 0.42 5.27
N MET A 73 1.63 1.22 5.35
CA MET A 73 2.32 1.53 6.62
C MET A 73 1.42 2.29 7.60
N LEU A 74 0.70 3.31 7.14
CA LEU A 74 -0.25 4.05 7.99
C LEU A 74 -1.38 3.16 8.51
N TYR A 75 -1.91 2.28 7.65
CA TYR A 75 -2.94 1.33 8.06
C TYR A 75 -2.40 0.36 9.13
N ALA A 76 -1.22 -0.22 8.91
CA ALA A 76 -0.60 -1.13 9.87
C ALA A 76 -0.29 -0.45 11.21
N ALA A 77 0.11 0.83 11.20
CA ALA A 77 0.34 1.60 12.41
C ALA A 77 -0.97 1.89 13.18
N ARG A 78 -2.08 2.13 12.47
CA ARG A 78 -3.39 2.45 13.09
C ARG A 78 -4.16 1.20 13.54
N HIS A 79 -3.99 0.08 12.83
CA HIS A 79 -4.74 -1.16 13.04
C HIS A 79 -3.80 -2.39 13.07
N PRO A 80 -2.77 -2.41 13.94
CA PRO A 80 -1.75 -3.47 13.94
C PRO A 80 -2.36 -4.86 14.17
N GLU A 81 -3.42 -4.95 14.98
CA GLU A 81 -4.13 -6.20 15.27
C GLU A 81 -4.86 -6.77 14.04
N ARG A 82 -5.13 -5.94 13.02
CA ARG A 82 -5.83 -6.32 11.78
C ARG A 82 -4.89 -6.78 10.68
N VAL A 83 -3.57 -6.59 10.83
CA VAL A 83 -2.58 -6.97 9.83
C VAL A 83 -1.90 -8.27 10.25
N ARG A 84 -2.02 -9.32 9.43
CA ARG A 84 -1.31 -10.59 9.62
C ARG A 84 0.14 -10.49 9.17
N SER A 85 0.34 -9.94 7.98
CA SER A 85 1.65 -9.66 7.39
C SER A 85 1.58 -8.37 6.59
N LEU A 86 2.71 -7.65 6.50
CA LEU A 86 2.85 -6.44 5.69
C LEU A 86 3.92 -6.68 4.63
N VAL A 87 3.56 -6.52 3.37
CA VAL A 87 4.47 -6.64 2.21
C VAL A 87 4.62 -5.28 1.56
N LEU A 88 5.86 -4.79 1.48
CA LEU A 88 6.19 -3.49 0.89
C LEU A 88 7.03 -3.70 -0.36
N VAL A 89 6.46 -3.35 -1.52
CA VAL A 89 7.12 -3.50 -2.82
C VAL A 89 7.48 -2.12 -3.34
N THR A 90 8.79 -1.84 -3.51
CA THR A 90 9.31 -0.53 -3.97
C THR A 90 8.68 0.67 -3.24
N ALA A 91 8.33 0.47 -1.97
CA ALA A 91 7.50 1.40 -1.21
C ALA A 91 8.18 2.76 -1.04
N ASN A 92 7.39 3.83 -1.12
CA ASN A 92 7.81 5.16 -0.71
C ASN A 92 7.13 5.55 0.61
N PRO A 93 7.88 6.01 1.63
CA PRO A 93 7.31 6.53 2.87
C PRO A 93 7.08 8.05 2.83
N TRP A 94 7.05 8.66 1.64
CA TRP A 94 7.00 10.13 1.50
C TRP A 94 5.79 10.76 2.20
N ALA A 95 4.63 10.11 2.17
CA ALA A 95 3.44 10.63 2.85
C ALA A 95 3.52 10.51 4.39
N LEU A 96 4.57 9.90 4.92
CA LEU A 96 4.93 9.88 6.34
C LEU A 96 5.89 11.04 6.71
N GLY A 97 6.26 11.89 5.76
CA GLY A 97 7.31 12.90 5.95
C GLY A 97 8.72 12.36 5.83
N THR A 98 8.89 11.05 5.57
CA THR A 98 10.19 10.42 5.38
C THR A 98 10.58 10.48 3.91
N THR A 99 11.53 11.34 3.57
CA THR A 99 12.02 11.48 2.20
C THR A 99 13.45 10.97 2.13
N ALA A 100 13.72 9.96 1.30
CA ALA A 100 15.07 9.44 1.14
C ALA A 100 15.97 10.50 0.50
N THR A 101 17.01 10.88 1.24
CA THR A 101 18.03 11.84 0.80
C THR A 101 18.97 11.20 -0.24
N PRO A 102 19.74 12.00 -0.98
CA PRO A 102 20.81 11.46 -1.84
C PRO A 102 21.82 10.60 -1.06
N GLU A 103 22.09 10.94 0.20
CA GLU A 103 22.97 10.18 1.08
C GLU A 103 22.37 8.82 1.45
N ASP A 104 21.09 8.77 1.83
CA ASP A 104 20.39 7.49 2.10
C ASP A 104 20.47 6.55 0.90
N ARG A 105 20.27 7.10 -0.31
CA ARG A 105 20.34 6.33 -1.56
C ARG A 105 21.75 5.83 -1.84
N ARG A 106 22.77 6.67 -1.63
CA ARG A 106 24.18 6.28 -1.79
C ARG A 106 24.54 5.18 -0.81
N SER A 107 24.20 5.34 0.47
CA SER A 107 24.44 4.34 1.52
C SER A 107 23.75 3.01 1.19
N ALA A 108 22.48 3.05 0.77
CA ALA A 108 21.75 1.85 0.33
C ALA A 108 22.40 1.16 -0.88
N ALA A 109 22.91 1.92 -1.86
CA ALA A 109 23.62 1.37 -3.01
C ALA A 109 24.96 0.74 -2.62
N LEU A 110 25.70 1.36 -1.70
CA LEU A 110 26.99 0.84 -1.22
C LEU A 110 26.83 -0.48 -0.46
N LEU A 111 25.75 -0.66 0.30
CA LEU A 111 25.43 -1.93 0.97
C LEU A 111 25.28 -3.10 -0.01
N ARG A 112 24.92 -2.81 -1.26
CA ARG A 112 24.70 -3.80 -2.32
C ARG A 112 25.85 -3.93 -3.31
N LYS A 113 26.98 -3.28 -3.05
CA LYS A 113 28.11 -3.21 -3.99
C LYS A 113 28.68 -4.58 -4.39
N GLY A 114 28.47 -5.61 -3.57
CA GLY A 114 28.93 -6.97 -3.82
C GLY A 114 27.81 -7.99 -4.08
N GLU A 115 26.57 -7.54 -4.26
CA GLU A 115 25.51 -8.43 -4.75
C GLU A 115 25.81 -8.82 -6.22
N PRO A 116 25.56 -10.08 -6.63
CA PRO A 116 25.84 -10.55 -7.98
C PRO A 116 25.04 -9.82 -9.07
#